data_AF-A0A7T1AJW2-F1
#
_entry.id   AF-A0A7T1AJW2-F1
#
_cell.length_a   1.000
_cell.length_b   1.000
_cell.length_c   1.000
_cell.angle_alpha   90.00
_cell.angle_beta   90.00
_cell.angle_gamma   90.00
#
_symmetry.space_group_name_H-M   'P 1'
#
loop_
_entity.id
_entity.type
_entity.pdbx_description
1 polymer ?
#
loop_
_entity_poly.entity_id
_entity_poly.type
_entity_poly.pdbx_seq_one_letter_code
_entity_poly.pdbx_strand_id
1 'polypeptide(L)'
;MNINDISPSSFVEEQPAEQQDKVVITVVGKDRVGIIAAVTSLLAENQVNIEDITQKVLDKYFTMILIGDISQSVVPLADLKKCLIQKGEEIGVQIFLQHTSVFQAMHRI
;
A
#
# COMPACT_ATOMS: atom_id res chain seq x y z
N MET A 1 -3.81 -41.35 -36.39
CA MET A 1 -3.12 -40.19 -35.76
C MET A 1 -4.20 -39.18 -35.42
N ASN A 2 -4.37 -38.88 -34.13
CA ASN A 2 -5.38 -37.94 -33.64
C ASN A 2 -4.86 -36.51 -33.80
N ILE A 3 -5.70 -35.61 -34.29
CA ILE A 3 -5.38 -34.20 -34.59
C ILE A 3 -5.65 -33.24 -33.41
N ASN A 4 -5.80 -33.78 -32.19
CA ASN A 4 -6.17 -33.01 -30.98
C ASN A 4 -5.02 -32.82 -29.97
N ASP A 5 -3.76 -32.85 -30.42
CA ASP A 5 -2.57 -32.67 -29.55
C ASP A 5 -1.96 -31.27 -29.59
N ILE A 6 -2.78 -30.24 -29.90
CA ILE A 6 -2.36 -28.85 -29.72
C ILE A 6 -2.79 -28.43 -28.32
N SER A 7 -1.88 -28.66 -27.37
CA SER A 7 -1.97 -28.13 -26.02
C SER A 7 -2.19 -26.60 -26.08
N PRO A 8 -3.23 -26.04 -25.44
CA PRO A 8 -3.42 -24.60 -25.36
C PRO A 8 -2.49 -24.05 -24.25
N SER A 9 -1.19 -24.06 -24.52
CA SER A 9 -0.17 -23.58 -23.59
C SER A 9 0.78 -22.63 -24.33
N SER A 10 0.28 -21.44 -24.66
CA SER A 10 1.09 -20.26 -25.02
C SER A 10 0.29 -18.95 -24.91
N PHE A 11 -0.42 -18.76 -23.78
CA PHE A 11 -0.79 -17.43 -23.31
C PHE A 11 -0.63 -17.43 -21.80
N VAL A 12 0.61 -17.56 -21.33
CA VAL A 12 0.97 -17.03 -20.02
C VAL A 12 1.08 -15.53 -20.26
N GLU A 13 0.03 -14.77 -19.94
CA GLU A 13 0.19 -13.34 -19.74
C GLU A 13 1.27 -13.18 -18.67
N GLU A 14 2.46 -12.73 -19.07
CA GLU A 14 3.40 -12.14 -18.12
C GLU A 14 2.69 -10.94 -17.49
N GLN A 15 2.03 -11.18 -16.35
CA GLN A 15 1.62 -10.07 -15.49
C GLN A 15 2.91 -9.36 -15.09
N PRO A 16 3.06 -8.05 -15.39
CA PRO A 16 4.28 -7.35 -15.04
C PRO A 16 4.47 -7.43 -13.53
N ALA A 17 5.69 -7.73 -13.09
CA ALA A 17 6.09 -7.86 -11.69
C ALA A 17 5.91 -6.58 -10.85
N GLU A 18 5.28 -5.53 -11.39
CA GLU A 18 5.14 -4.20 -10.79
C GLU A 18 4.04 -4.10 -9.72
N GLN A 19 3.22 -5.13 -9.51
CA GLN A 19 2.02 -5.02 -8.67
C GLN A 19 2.07 -5.83 -7.36
N GLN A 20 3.16 -6.54 -7.10
CA GLN A 20 3.28 -7.47 -5.97
C GLN A 20 3.83 -6.83 -4.68
N ASP A 21 4.41 -5.63 -4.77
CA ASP A 21 5.04 -4.92 -3.64
C ASP A 21 4.41 -3.56 -3.36
N LYS A 22 3.17 -3.33 -3.80
CA LYS A 22 2.46 -2.08 -3.54
C LYS A 22 1.63 -2.17 -2.27
N VAL A 23 1.59 -1.09 -1.50
CA VAL A 23 0.70 -0.92 -0.35
C VAL A 23 -0.11 0.37 -0.48
N VAL A 24 -1.33 0.33 0.06
CA VAL A 24 -2.15 1.51 0.27
C VAL A 24 -2.17 1.82 1.76
N ILE A 25 -1.79 3.04 2.12
CA ILE A 25 -1.78 3.54 3.48
C ILE A 25 -2.81 4.65 3.60
N THR A 26 -3.74 4.49 4.52
CA THR A 26 -4.80 5.47 4.79
C THR A 26 -4.63 6.01 6.20
N VAL A 27 -4.54 7.33 6.32
CA VAL A 27 -4.42 8.06 7.58
C VAL A 27 -5.68 8.90 7.76
N VAL A 28 -6.33 8.77 8.92
CA VAL A 28 -7.53 9.55 9.28
C VAL A 28 -7.39 10.06 10.70
N GLY A 29 -7.59 11.35 10.92
CA GLY A 29 -7.57 11.90 12.27
C GLY A 29 -7.93 13.37 12.31
N LYS A 30 -8.01 13.96 13.51
CA LYS A 30 -8.16 15.42 13.63
C LYS A 30 -6.89 16.08 13.14
N ASP A 31 -7.04 17.12 12.32
CA ASP A 31 -5.90 17.83 11.76
C ASP A 31 -4.98 18.34 12.87
N ARG A 32 -3.68 18.07 12.72
CA ARG A 32 -2.63 18.54 13.61
C ARG A 32 -1.34 18.69 12.82
N VAL A 33 -0.52 19.64 13.26
CA VAL A 33 0.82 19.81 12.72
C VAL A 33 1.63 18.53 12.93
N GLY A 34 2.31 18.07 11.88
CA GLY A 34 3.27 16.98 11.95
C GLY A 34 2.77 15.60 11.53
N ILE A 35 1.50 15.42 11.14
CA ILE A 35 0.99 14.11 10.66
C ILE A 35 1.81 13.63 9.45
N ILE A 36 1.91 14.45 8.41
CA ILE A 36 2.60 14.09 7.18
C ILE A 36 4.06 13.75 7.49
N ALA A 37 4.76 14.64 8.21
CA ALA A 37 6.16 14.43 8.58
C ALA A 37 6.37 13.14 9.36
N ALA A 38 5.55 12.85 10.36
CA ALA A 38 5.67 11.63 11.16
C ALA A 38 5.49 10.35 10.32
N VAL A 39 4.52 10.35 9.40
CA VAL A 39 4.24 9.21 8.54
C VAL A 39 5.32 9.05 7.48
N THR A 40 5.68 10.12 6.76
CA THR A 40 6.69 10.04 5.68
C THR A 40 8.09 9.77 6.22
N SER A 41 8.46 10.29 7.39
CA SER A 41 9.72 9.93 8.05
C SER A 41 9.77 8.46 8.40
N LEU A 42 8.70 7.89 8.97
CA LEU A 42 8.66 6.46 9.26
C LEU A 42 8.77 5.61 7.99
N LEU A 43 8.09 6.00 6.91
CA LEU A 43 8.20 5.31 5.63
C LEU A 43 9.62 5.38 5.05
N ALA A 44 10.26 6.55 5.11
CA ALA A 44 11.62 6.74 4.65
C ALA A 44 12.64 5.91 5.47
N GLU A 45 12.51 5.89 6.79
CA GLU A 45 13.32 5.06 7.70
C GLU A 45 13.20 3.56 7.37
N ASN A 46 12.03 3.13 6.89
CA ASN A 46 11.77 1.75 6.50
C ASN A 46 11.98 1.48 5.00
N GLN A 47 12.63 2.41 4.27
CA GLN A 47 12.90 2.33 2.83
C GLN A 47 11.66 2.05 1.96
N VAL A 48 10.53 2.64 2.32
CA VAL A 48 9.30 2.58 1.51
C VAL A 48 9.29 3.77 0.56
N ASN A 49 9.24 3.51 -0.75
CA ASN A 49 9.11 4.56 -1.74
C ASN A 49 7.65 5.04 -1.83
N ILE A 50 7.42 6.34 -1.94
CA ILE A 50 6.08 6.93 -2.05
C ILE A 50 5.82 7.21 -3.52
N GLU A 51 4.84 6.53 -4.11
CA GLU A 51 4.53 6.67 -5.53
C GLU A 51 3.44 7.70 -5.79
N ASP A 52 2.43 7.71 -4.92
CA ASP A 52 1.33 8.66 -4.98
C ASP A 52 0.88 9.03 -3.57
N ILE A 53 0.49 10.28 -3.41
CA ILE A 53 -0.02 10.83 -2.17
C ILE A 53 -1.18 11.78 -2.49
N THR A 54 -2.34 11.47 -1.93
CA THR A 54 -3.51 12.33 -1.99
C THR A 54 -3.95 12.67 -0.58
N GLN A 55 -4.14 13.96 -0.31
CA GLN A 55 -4.63 14.43 0.98
C GLN A 55 -5.89 15.28 0.80
N LYS A 56 -6.78 15.22 1.77
CA LYS A 56 -8.00 16.02 1.81
C LYS A 56 -8.40 16.29 3.25
N VAL A 57 -8.92 17.50 3.48
CA VAL A 57 -9.65 17.82 4.70
C VAL A 57 -11.13 17.49 4.46
N LEU A 58 -11.65 16.55 5.24
CA LEU A 58 -13.06 16.14 5.23
C LEU A 58 -13.71 16.63 6.54
N ASP A 59 -14.49 17.71 6.44
CA ASP A 59 -15.02 18.44 7.60
C ASP A 59 -13.90 18.88 8.55
N LYS A 60 -13.81 18.30 9.76
CA LYS A 60 -12.78 18.58 10.76
C LYS A 60 -11.67 17.52 10.80
N TYR A 61 -11.68 16.57 9.87
CA TYR A 61 -10.73 15.47 9.82
C TYR A 61 -9.75 15.65 8.67
N PHE A 62 -8.47 15.47 8.98
CA PHE A 62 -7.43 15.26 8.01
C PHE A 62 -7.50 13.81 7.52
N THR A 63 -7.48 13.64 6.20
CA THR A 63 -7.40 12.33 5.56
C THR A 63 -6.27 12.35 4.55
N MET A 64 -5.44 11.32 4.56
CA MET A 64 -4.36 11.14 3.61
C MET A 64 -4.34 9.69 3.15
N ILE A 65 -4.27 9.49 1.85
CA ILE A 65 -4.11 8.19 1.21
C ILE A 65 -2.79 8.22 0.47
N LEU A 66 -2.01 7.17 0.63
CA LEU A 66 -0.66 7.05 0.09
C LEU A 66 -0.49 5.68 -0.54
N ILE A 67 0.06 5.67 -1.76
CA ILE A 67 0.48 4.44 -2.44
C ILE A 67 1.99 4.35 -2.28
N GLY A 68 2.44 3.25 -1.68
CA GLY A 68 3.84 3.01 -1.42
C GLY A 68 4.33 1.72 -2.09
N ASP A 69 5.59 1.71 -2.48
CA ASP A 69 6.32 0.53 -2.93
C ASP A 69 7.23 0.04 -1.80
N ILE A 70 7.04 -1.21 -1.39
CA ILE A 70 7.76 -1.86 -0.30
C ILE A 70 8.83 -2.86 -0.77
N SER A 71 9.14 -2.92 -2.08
CA SER A 71 10.14 -3.84 -2.65
C SER A 71 11.54 -3.67 -2.05
N GLN A 72 11.86 -2.47 -1.56
CA GLN A 72 13.11 -2.14 -0.89
C GLN A 72 13.00 -2.03 0.63
N SER A 73 11.83 -2.39 1.20
CA SER A 73 11.61 -2.21 2.62
C SER A 73 12.53 -3.07 3.47
N VAL A 74 13.10 -2.48 4.53
CA VAL A 74 14.01 -3.18 5.46
C VAL A 74 13.28 -4.06 6.48
N VAL A 75 11.95 -3.97 6.54
CA VAL A 75 11.12 -4.75 7.46
C VAL A 75 10.00 -5.49 6.73
N PRO A 76 9.52 -6.62 7.26
CA PRO A 76 8.33 -7.28 6.73
C PRO A 76 7.08 -6.39 6.82
N LEU A 77 6.15 -6.57 5.88
CA LEU A 77 4.87 -5.83 5.82
C LEU A 77 4.11 -5.82 7.16
N ALA A 78 4.11 -6.96 7.87
CA ALA A 78 3.43 -7.10 9.16
C ALA A 78 4.04 -6.18 10.23
N ASP A 79 5.35 -5.98 10.22
CA ASP A 79 6.03 -5.13 11.19
C ASP A 79 5.93 -3.66 10.78
N LEU A 80 6.02 -3.33 9.49
CA LEU A 80 5.70 -1.99 8.98
C LEU A 80 4.29 -1.56 9.41
N LYS A 81 3.31 -2.45 9.28
CA LYS A 81 1.93 -2.21 9.72
C LYS A 81 1.85 -1.92 11.22
N LYS A 82 2.53 -2.70 12.07
CA LYS A 82 2.56 -2.45 13.52
C LYS A 82 3.18 -1.09 13.83
N CYS A 83 4.33 -0.77 13.21
CA CYS A 83 5.02 0.51 13.38
C CYS A 83 4.11 1.69 13.00
N LEU A 84 3.40 1.60 11.89
CA LEU A 84 2.44 2.62 11.46
C LEU A 84 1.26 2.77 12.42
N ILE A 85 0.68 1.68 12.91
CA ILE A 85 -0.41 1.72 13.89
C ILE A 85 0.05 2.40 15.18
N GLN A 86 1.20 1.99 15.71
CA GLN A 86 1.78 2.57 16.92
C GLN A 86 2.08 4.07 16.72
N LYS A 87 2.70 4.44 15.59
CA LYS A 87 2.94 5.86 15.26
C LYS A 87 1.65 6.65 15.17
N GLY A 88 0.61 6.06 14.60
CA GLY A 88 -0.73 6.60 14.54
C GLY A 88 -1.29 6.94 15.93
N GLU A 89 -1.21 5.98 16.86
CA GLU A 89 -1.64 6.17 18.25
C GLU A 89 -0.87 7.31 18.95
N GLU A 90 0.46 7.34 18.78
CA GLU A 90 1.32 8.40 19.33
C GLU A 90 0.93 9.80 18.82
N ILE A 91 0.66 9.92 17.53
CA ILE A 91 0.23 11.17 16.89
C ILE A 91 -1.29 11.29 16.82
N GLY A 92 -2.03 10.49 17.61
CA GLY A 92 -3.50 10.44 17.70
C GLY A 92 -4.26 10.56 16.37
N VAL A 93 -3.85 9.76 15.39
CA VAL A 93 -4.56 9.48 14.15
C VAL A 93 -4.71 7.96 14.00
N GLN A 94 -5.65 7.53 13.18
CA GLN A 94 -5.75 6.13 12.78
C GLN A 94 -4.99 5.92 11.47
N ILE A 95 -4.17 4.87 11.42
CA ILE A 95 -3.44 4.49 10.22
C ILE A 95 -3.81 3.06 9.85
N PHE A 96 -4.23 2.88 8.59
CA PHE A 96 -4.51 1.59 8.00
C PHE A 96 -3.47 1.34 6.90
N LEU A 97 -2.93 0.13 6.87
CA LEU A 97 -2.08 -0.34 5.79
C LEU A 97 -2.71 -1.60 5.19
N GLN A 98 -2.80 -1.60 3.85
CA GLN A 98 -3.34 -2.70 3.07
C GLN A 98 -2.39 -3.03 1.93
N HIS A 99 -2.24 -4.32 1.63
CA HIS A 99 -1.50 -4.76 0.45
C HIS A 99 -2.38 -4.65 -0.79
N THR A 100 -1.80 -4.22 -1.92
CA THR A 100 -2.58 -3.91 -3.13
C THR A 100 -3.14 -5.16 -3.82
N SER A 101 -2.61 -6.35 -3.49
CA SER A 101 -3.16 -7.64 -3.95
C SER A 101 -4.62 -7.85 -3.54
N VAL A 102 -5.11 -7.14 -2.52
CA VAL A 102 -6.53 -7.18 -2.11
C VAL A 102 -7.45 -6.59 -3.21
N PHE A 103 -6.97 -5.65 -4.02
CA PHE A 103 -7.76 -5.02 -5.09
C PHE A 103 -7.83 -5.83 -6.38
N GLN A 104 -6.82 -6.67 -6.67
CA GLN A 104 -6.82 -7.55 -7.84
C GLN A 104 -7.91 -8.65 -7.77
N ALA A 105 -8.38 -9.00 -6.57
CA ALA A 105 -9.46 -9.96 -6.38
C ALA A 105 -10.85 -9.41 -6.79
N MET A 106 -11.01 -8.10 -6.96
CA MET A 106 -12.31 -7.47 -7.29
C MET A 106 -12.55 -7.31 -8.80
N HIS A 107 -11.53 -7.52 -9.65
CA HIS A 107 -11.64 -7.43 -11.12
C HIS A 107 -11.80 -8.80 -11.82
N ARG A 108 -12.17 -9.86 -11.09
CA ARG A 108 -12.68 -11.12 -11.69
C ARG A 108 -14.20 -11.12 -11.69
N ILE A 109 -14.81 -10.38 -12.61
CA ILE A 109 -16.21 -10.57 -13.06
C ILE A 109 -16.33 -10.18 -14.53
#